data_AF-A0A973SSU2-F1
#
_entry.id   AF-A0A973SSU2-F1
#
_cell.length_a   1.000
_cell.length_b   1.000
_cell.length_c   1.000
_cell.angle_alpha   90.00
_cell.angle_beta   90.00
_cell.angle_gamma   90.00
#
_symmetry.space_group_name_H-M   'P 1'
#
loop_
_entity.id
_entity.type
_entity.pdbx_description
1 polymer ?
#
loop_
_entity_poly.entity_id
_entity_poly.type
_entity_poly.pdbx_seq_one_letter_code
_entity_poly.pdbx_strand_id
1 'polypeptide(L)'
;KQGRTPSYPFGHGLGYTDWTYESVEVDGSTVTIRVRNSGERAGREVVQVYLAPAEPGPDRPARRLAGFAGVEAAPGGTAEAVIEIPRRAFEVWDEETNSWSCVKGSYEIQVSRSITDRRLTATINV
;
A
#
# COMPACT_ATOMS: atom_id res chain seq x y z
N LYS A 1 -21.42 -2.36 4.47
CA LYS A 1 -20.43 -2.62 5.54
C LYS A 1 -20.81 -1.82 6.78
N GLN A 2 -20.73 -2.37 8.00
CA GLN A 2 -21.26 -1.71 9.22
C GLN A 2 -20.38 -0.57 9.80
N GLY A 3 -19.36 -0.10 9.07
CA GLY A 3 -18.56 1.08 9.49
C GLY A 3 -17.83 0.95 10.83
N ARG A 4 -17.60 -0.26 11.34
CA ARG A 4 -17.02 -0.48 12.67
C ARG A 4 -15.52 -0.17 12.69
N THR A 5 -15.07 0.51 13.75
CA THR A 5 -13.65 0.76 14.03
C THR A 5 -13.06 -0.42 14.81
N PRO A 6 -12.04 -1.12 14.30
CA PRO A 6 -11.37 -2.17 15.04
C PRO A 6 -10.46 -1.58 16.14
N SER A 7 -10.22 -2.32 17.21
CA SER A 7 -9.25 -1.90 18.26
C SER A 7 -7.83 -1.77 17.70
N TYR A 8 -7.44 -2.68 16.80
CA TYR A 8 -6.19 -2.61 16.05
C TYR A 8 -6.48 -2.88 14.57
N PRO A 9 -6.19 -1.92 13.67
CA PRO A 9 -6.45 -2.10 12.26
C PRO A 9 -5.44 -3.06 11.61
N PHE A 10 -5.81 -3.63 10.46
CA PHE A 10 -4.91 -4.50 9.71
C PHE A 10 -3.60 -3.77 9.35
N GLY A 11 -2.47 -4.45 9.55
CA GLY A 11 -1.14 -3.89 9.31
C GLY A 11 -0.68 -2.90 10.38
N HIS A 12 -1.42 -2.71 11.48
CA HIS A 12 -0.97 -1.87 12.58
C HIS A 12 0.20 -2.51 13.34
N GLY A 13 1.19 -1.70 13.64
CA GLY A 13 2.32 -2.06 14.49
C GLY A 13 3.00 -0.81 15.00
N LEU A 14 3.39 -0.82 16.27
CA LEU A 14 4.24 0.22 16.84
C LEU A 14 5.70 -0.17 16.67
N GLY A 15 6.56 0.83 16.52
CA GLY A 15 8.01 0.68 16.54
C GLY A 15 8.61 1.54 17.64
N TYR A 16 9.88 1.32 17.97
CA TYR A 16 10.63 2.17 18.90
C TYR A 16 11.26 3.40 18.22
N THR A 17 10.91 3.66 16.96
CA THR A 17 11.34 4.84 16.21
C THR A 17 10.22 5.31 15.29
N ASP A 18 10.36 6.55 14.82
CA ASP A 18 9.42 7.21 13.91
C ASP A 18 9.94 7.20 12.47
N TRP A 19 9.02 7.21 11.53
CA TRP A 19 9.32 7.13 10.10
C TRP A 19 8.55 8.19 9.32
N THR A 20 9.27 8.89 8.46
CA THR A 20 8.71 9.84 7.49
C THR A 20 8.71 9.21 6.11
N TYR A 21 7.58 9.27 5.41
CA TYR A 21 7.45 8.83 4.02
C TYR A 21 7.71 10.06 3.14
N GLU A 22 8.80 10.05 2.39
CA GLU A 22 9.31 11.23 1.70
C GLU A 22 8.80 11.33 0.26
N SER A 23 8.80 10.22 -0.47
CA SER A 23 8.33 10.18 -1.85
C SER A 23 7.78 8.81 -2.25
N VAL A 24 6.93 8.82 -3.28
CA VAL A 24 6.46 7.63 -3.98
C VAL A 24 6.65 7.88 -5.48
N GLU A 25 7.27 6.92 -6.14
CA GLU A 25 7.48 6.89 -7.59
C GLU A 25 6.85 5.61 -8.13
N VAL A 26 6.20 5.71 -9.29
CA VAL A 26 5.51 4.59 -9.94
C VAL A 26 6.03 4.49 -11.36
N ASP A 27 6.66 3.35 -11.68
CA ASP A 27 7.13 3.02 -13.02
C ASP A 27 6.53 1.68 -13.44
N GLY A 28 5.60 1.71 -14.41
CA GLY A 28 4.76 0.56 -14.72
C GLY A 28 4.02 0.05 -13.49
N SER A 29 4.26 -1.20 -13.11
CA SER A 29 3.73 -1.85 -11.89
C SER A 29 4.66 -1.78 -10.68
N THR A 30 5.85 -1.20 -10.81
CA THR A 30 6.82 -1.07 -9.73
C THR A 30 6.58 0.23 -8.96
N VAL A 31 6.44 0.12 -7.65
CA VAL A 31 6.30 1.27 -6.74
C VAL A 31 7.56 1.38 -5.89
N THR A 32 8.25 2.50 -5.98
CA THR A 32 9.43 2.81 -5.17
C THR A 32 9.06 3.88 -4.15
N ILE A 33 9.27 3.59 -2.88
CA ILE A 33 8.94 4.48 -1.76
C ILE A 33 10.21 4.80 -1.01
N ARG A 34 10.52 6.09 -0.91
CA ARG A 34 11.61 6.56 -0.04
C ARG A 34 11.06 6.88 1.34
N VAL A 35 11.68 6.29 2.36
CA VAL A 35 11.35 6.57 3.76
C VAL A 35 12.61 6.98 4.53
N ARG A 36 12.42 7.82 5.54
CA ARG A 36 13.46 8.23 6.49
C ARG A 36 13.09 7.78 7.89
N ASN A 37 14.02 7.17 8.59
CA ASN A 37 13.92 6.99 10.03
C ASN A 37 14.15 8.36 10.69
N SER A 38 13.08 8.98 11.17
CA SER A 38 13.09 10.33 11.76
C SER A 38 13.20 10.32 13.28
N GLY A 39 13.28 9.14 13.90
CA GLY A 39 13.52 9.00 15.34
C GLY A 39 15.00 8.83 15.71
N GLU A 40 15.23 8.58 16.99
CA GLU A 40 16.56 8.53 17.61
C GLU A 40 17.15 7.11 17.71
N ARG A 41 16.41 6.09 17.27
CA ARG A 41 16.83 4.68 17.34
C ARG A 41 16.84 4.04 15.97
N ALA A 42 17.79 3.14 15.73
CA ALA A 42 17.72 2.27 14.57
C ALA A 42 16.43 1.44 14.63
N GLY A 43 15.82 1.18 13.48
CA GLY A 43 14.55 0.47 13.43
C GLY A 43 14.25 -0.13 12.08
N ARG A 44 13.13 -0.85 12.04
CA ARG A 44 12.53 -1.45 10.86
C ARG A 44 11.16 -0.84 10.62
N GLU A 45 10.81 -0.60 9.35
CA GLU A 45 9.49 -0.17 8.92
C GLU A 45 8.93 -1.13 7.87
N VAL A 46 7.62 -1.35 7.88
CA VAL A 46 6.93 -2.17 6.88
C VAL A 46 6.03 -1.27 6.05
N VAL A 47 6.52 -0.92 4.87
CA VAL A 47 5.76 -0.13 3.90
C VAL A 47 4.71 -1.02 3.24
N GLN A 48 3.45 -0.60 3.27
CA GLN A 48 2.33 -1.32 2.67
C GLN A 48 1.75 -0.49 1.52
N VAL A 49 1.45 -1.16 0.41
CA VAL A 49 0.82 -0.55 -0.76
C VAL A 49 -0.57 -1.13 -0.95
N TYR A 50 -1.58 -0.27 -0.97
CA TYR A 50 -2.96 -0.64 -1.25
C TYR A 50 -3.42 -0.05 -2.59
N LEU A 51 -4.21 -0.81 -3.34
CA LEU A 51 -4.91 -0.32 -4.53
C LEU A 51 -6.34 0.03 -4.15
N ALA A 52 -6.76 1.26 -4.46
CA ALA A 52 -8.12 1.73 -4.36
C ALA A 52 -8.62 2.14 -5.76
N PRO A 53 -9.59 1.43 -6.37
CA PRO A 53 -10.16 1.86 -7.64
C PRO A 53 -10.89 3.19 -7.47
N ALA A 54 -10.80 4.08 -8.47
CA ALA A 54 -11.53 5.35 -8.48
C ALA A 54 -13.05 5.13 -8.45
N GLU A 55 -13.51 4.07 -9.12
CA GLU A 55 -14.91 3.64 -9.16
C GLU A 55 -15.02 2.22 -8.57
N PRO A 56 -15.15 2.09 -7.23
CA PRO A 56 -15.34 0.78 -6.62
C PRO A 56 -16.73 0.24 -6.95
N GLY A 57 -16.78 -0.93 -7.60
CA GLY A 57 -18.04 -1.69 -7.76
C GLY A 57 -18.62 -2.14 -6.41
N PRO A 58 -19.93 -2.46 -6.34
CA PRO A 58 -20.65 -2.72 -5.09
C PRO A 58 -20.07 -3.89 -4.28
N ASP A 59 -19.53 -4.91 -4.96
CA ASP A 59 -18.99 -6.12 -4.33
C ASP A 59 -17.48 -6.04 -4.06
N ARG A 60 -16.83 -4.94 -4.44
CA ARG A 60 -15.38 -4.79 -4.29
C ARG A 60 -15.02 -4.12 -2.96
N PRO A 61 -13.96 -4.57 -2.26
CA PRO A 61 -13.43 -3.77 -1.17
C PRO A 61 -12.95 -2.40 -1.67
N ALA A 62 -13.21 -1.35 -0.90
CA ALA A 62 -12.80 0.03 -1.21
C ALA A 62 -11.29 0.17 -1.45
N ARG A 63 -10.48 -0.72 -0.85
CA ARG A 63 -9.05 -0.86 -1.09
C ARG A 63 -8.58 -2.28 -0.80
N ARG A 64 -7.52 -2.72 -1.45
CA ARG A 64 -6.91 -4.05 -1.32
C ARG A 64 -5.40 -3.91 -1.14
N LEU A 65 -4.80 -4.66 -0.21
CA LEU A 65 -3.34 -4.74 -0.11
C LEU A 65 -2.80 -5.40 -1.39
N ALA A 66 -1.91 -4.69 -2.09
CA ALA A 66 -1.30 -5.14 -3.33
C ALA A 66 0.14 -5.65 -3.13
N GLY A 67 0.85 -5.12 -2.12
CA GLY A 67 2.18 -5.56 -1.76
C GLY A 67 2.70 -4.86 -0.51
N PHE A 68 3.82 -5.33 0.01
CA PHE A 68 4.52 -4.73 1.14
C PHE A 68 6.00 -5.07 1.11
N ALA A 69 6.83 -4.22 1.71
CA ALA A 69 8.26 -4.45 1.88
C ALA A 69 8.74 -3.93 3.24
N GLY A 70 9.69 -4.67 3.83
CA GLY A 70 10.38 -4.24 5.05
C GLY A 70 11.66 -3.49 4.70
N VAL A 71 11.93 -2.41 5.40
CA VAL A 71 13.18 -1.63 5.28
C VAL A 71 13.75 -1.32 6.65
N GLU A 72 15.06 -1.12 6.72
CA GLU A 72 15.78 -0.83 7.96
C GLU A 72 16.69 0.38 7.76
N ALA A 73 16.79 1.23 8.77
CA ALA A 73 17.66 2.41 8.74
C ALA A 73 18.10 2.82 10.15
N ALA A 74 19.32 3.35 10.23
CA ALA A 74 19.82 4.05 11.41
C ALA A 74 19.05 5.37 11.64
N PRO A 75 19.15 6.00 12.83
CA PRO A 75 18.58 7.33 13.08
C PRO A 75 18.97 8.35 12.01
N GLY A 76 18.01 9.08 11.47
CA GLY A 76 18.21 10.03 10.36
C GLY A 76 18.47 9.40 9.00
N GLY A 77 18.66 8.08 8.91
CA GLY A 77 18.94 7.35 7.68
C GLY A 77 17.72 7.22 6.77
N THR A 78 17.98 7.10 5.47
CA THR A 78 16.97 6.87 4.43
C THR A 78 17.07 5.44 3.91
N ALA A 79 15.93 4.84 3.58
CA ALA A 79 15.83 3.55 2.91
C ALA A 79 14.76 3.59 1.80
N GLU A 80 14.88 2.69 0.84
CA GLU A 80 13.93 2.56 -0.27
C GLU A 80 13.22 1.21 -0.22
N ALA A 81 11.90 1.26 -0.21
CA ALA A 81 11.03 0.10 -0.36
C ALA A 81 10.60 0.00 -1.82
N VAL A 82 11.04 -1.06 -2.51
CA VAL A 82 10.64 -1.36 -3.89
C VAL A 82 9.63 -2.49 -3.86
N ILE A 83 8.42 -2.23 -4.36
CA ILE A 83 7.28 -3.15 -4.32
C ILE A 83 6.74 -3.31 -5.73
N GLU A 84 6.82 -4.53 -6.25
CA GLU A 84 6.19 -4.90 -7.51
C GLU A 84 4.71 -5.21 -7.28
N ILE A 85 3.81 -4.49 -7.96
CA ILE A 85 2.38 -4.78 -7.90
C ILE A 85 2.06 -5.92 -8.86
N PRO A 86 1.68 -7.12 -8.37
CA PRO A 86 1.36 -8.21 -9.27
C PRO A 86 0.10 -7.86 -10.08
N ARG A 87 0.08 -8.23 -11.36
CA ARG A 87 -1.11 -8.09 -12.24
C ARG A 87 -2.40 -8.56 -11.56
N ARG A 88 -2.30 -9.64 -10.77
CA ARG A 88 -3.39 -10.21 -10.00
C ARG A 88 -4.09 -9.25 -9.04
N ALA A 89 -3.40 -8.20 -8.59
CA ALA A 89 -3.97 -7.17 -7.72
C ALA A 89 -5.08 -6.36 -8.44
N PHE A 90 -5.03 -6.28 -9.77
CA PHE A 90 -6.01 -5.63 -10.64
C PHE A 90 -7.10 -6.58 -11.14
N GLU A 91 -7.00 -7.88 -10.85
CA GLU A 91 -7.96 -8.88 -11.31
C GLU A 91 -9.04 -9.19 -10.28
N VAL A 92 -10.23 -9.46 -10.79
CA VAL A 92 -11.38 -9.99 -10.05
C VAL A 92 -11.76 -11.36 -10.61
N TRP A 93 -12.35 -12.20 -9.78
CA TRP A 93 -12.96 -13.44 -10.26
C TRP A 93 -14.30 -13.10 -10.90
N ASP A 94 -14.46 -13.52 -12.15
CA ASP A 94 -15.69 -13.42 -12.91
C ASP A 94 -16.41 -14.77 -12.85
N GLU A 95 -17.56 -14.80 -12.19
CA GLU A 95 -18.35 -16.02 -12.01
C GLU A 95 -19.04 -16.47 -13.30
N GLU A 96 -19.31 -15.56 -14.24
CA GLU A 96 -19.95 -15.88 -15.53
C GLU A 96 -18.98 -16.64 -16.44
N THR A 97 -17.72 -16.17 -16.49
CA THR A 97 -16.66 -16.80 -17.31
C THR A 97 -15.83 -17.82 -16.54
N ASN A 98 -16.06 -17.97 -15.23
CA ASN A 98 -15.32 -18.83 -14.31
C ASN A 98 -13.80 -18.62 -14.41
N SER A 99 -13.40 -17.36 -14.51
CA SER A 99 -12.03 -16.96 -14.84
C SER A 99 -11.62 -15.65 -14.15
N TRP A 100 -10.34 -15.31 -14.21
CA TRP A 100 -9.85 -14.04 -13.68
C TRP A 100 -9.84 -12.98 -14.77
N SER A 101 -10.49 -11.86 -14.49
CA SER A 101 -10.62 -10.73 -15.41
C SER A 101 -9.92 -9.51 -14.85
N CYS A 102 -9.08 -8.87 -15.68
CA CYS A 102 -8.39 -7.64 -15.32
C CYS A 102 -9.36 -6.46 -15.42
N VAL A 103 -9.55 -5.75 -14.31
CA VAL A 103 -10.42 -4.58 -14.27
C VAL A 103 -9.61 -3.36 -14.66
N LYS A 104 -9.82 -2.89 -15.89
CA LYS A 104 -9.23 -1.65 -16.39
C LYS A 104 -9.81 -0.44 -15.67
N GLY A 105 -9.04 0.64 -15.61
CA GLY A 105 -9.46 1.91 -15.03
C GLY A 105 -8.36 2.57 -14.22
N SER A 106 -8.73 3.67 -13.57
CA SER A 106 -7.81 4.41 -12.70
C SER A 106 -7.83 3.87 -11.28
N TYR A 107 -6.65 3.71 -10.71
CA TYR A 107 -6.41 3.24 -9.36
C TYR A 107 -5.55 4.24 -8.59
N GLU A 108 -5.97 4.57 -7.38
CA GLU A 108 -5.11 5.22 -6.40
C GLU A 108 -4.25 4.18 -5.70
N ILE A 109 -2.93 4.33 -5.82
CA ILE A 109 -1.91 3.63 -5.04
C ILE A 109 -1.79 4.37 -3.71
N GLN A 110 -2.17 3.71 -2.61
CA GLN A 110 -2.09 4.25 -1.26
C GLN A 110 -0.90 3.63 -0.53
N VAL A 111 0.17 4.40 -0.37
CA VAL A 111 1.34 4.03 0.45
C VAL A 111 1.03 4.32 1.90
N SER A 112 1.09 3.30 2.73
CA SER A 112 0.57 3.33 4.09
C SER A 112 1.46 2.55 5.05
N ARG A 113 1.37 2.91 6.33
CA ARG A 113 1.95 2.14 7.45
C ARG A 113 1.00 1.05 7.95
N SER A 114 -0.30 1.31 7.85
CA SER A 114 -1.37 0.36 8.14
C SER A 114 -2.59 0.72 7.29
N ILE A 115 -3.61 -0.13 7.25
CA ILE A 115 -4.79 0.16 6.42
C ILE A 115 -5.48 1.48 6.78
N THR A 116 -5.32 2.00 8.00
CA THR A 116 -5.90 3.28 8.45
C THR A 116 -4.88 4.43 8.46
N ASP A 117 -3.61 4.15 8.18
CA ASP A 117 -2.53 5.12 8.29
C ASP A 117 -1.86 5.34 6.92
N ARG A 118 -2.58 6.07 6.06
CA ARG A 118 -2.16 6.42 4.70
C ARG A 118 -1.25 7.64 4.74
N ARG A 119 -0.11 7.56 4.05
CA ARG A 119 0.97 8.57 4.10
C ARG A 119 1.19 9.26 2.76
N LEU A 120 1.28 8.50 1.68
CA LEU A 120 1.46 9.02 0.32
C LEU A 120 0.45 8.37 -0.63
N THR A 121 0.18 9.03 -1.74
CA THR A 121 -0.69 8.54 -2.80
C THR A 121 -0.09 8.80 -4.17
N ALA A 122 -0.33 7.88 -5.10
CA ALA A 122 -0.05 8.05 -6.52
C ALA A 122 -1.21 7.46 -7.34
N THR A 123 -1.25 7.73 -8.64
CA THR A 123 -2.29 7.19 -9.53
C THR A 123 -1.65 6.33 -10.60
N ILE A 124 -2.28 5.19 -10.89
CA ILE A 124 -1.93 4.32 -12.02
C ILE A 124 -3.18 4.04 -12.85
N ASN A 125 -3.02 3.95 -14.17
CA ASN A 125 -4.08 3.54 -15.09
C ASN A 125 -3.74 2.16 -15.66
N VAL A 126 -4.73 1.27 -15.64
CA VAL A 126 -4.62 -0.13 -16.09
C VAL A 126 -5.63 -0.38 -17.21
#